data_AF-A0A842SXM8-F1
#
_entry.id   AF-A0A842SXM8-F1
#
_cell.length_a   1.000
_cell.length_b   1.000
_cell.length_c   1.000
_cell.angle_alpha   90.00
_cell.angle_beta   90.00
_cell.angle_gamma   90.00
#
_symmetry.space_group_name_H-M   'P 1'
#
loop_
_entity.id
_entity.type
_entity.pdbx_description
1 polymer ?
#
loop_
_entity_poly.entity_id
_entity_poly.type
_entity_poly.pdbx_seq_one_letter_code
_entity_poly.pdbx_strand_id
1 'polypeptide(L)'
;MITLVFSPRWFYGYDIIFEALAVIVTLIIGLYSLRIYRFSRERTYKYFGLSFLSFAAAFIGKIAMNFALYNPSAVKSTLQQAQPAVTQKLLEKSNLVLQAGYDAHRFLFLLALLGIYWIVSKSDDLEHRWFFVYLIALASLFSFNAYFIFHITATIMLLFILKHFHAFCFKRKAPMTTHLNFLAFSLLFLSQLVFIFVFLNNAIYVVAEVVQLLGFIVFLVSILSLVFRHGKKTHKD
;
A
#
# COMPACT_ATOMS: atom_id res chain seq x y z
N MET A 1 -22.09 0.14 -15.44
CA MET A 1 -21.70 1.38 -14.72
C MET A 1 -20.45 1.08 -13.93
N ILE A 2 -19.41 1.90 -14.05
CA ILE A 2 -18.16 1.73 -13.29
C ILE A 2 -18.45 2.17 -11.84
N THR A 3 -18.52 1.22 -10.92
CA THR A 3 -18.61 1.53 -9.48
C THR A 3 -17.21 1.79 -8.95
N LEU A 4 -16.88 3.06 -8.74
CA LEU A 4 -15.59 3.47 -8.18
C LEU A 4 -15.50 3.30 -6.66
N VAL A 5 -16.63 3.04 -5.99
CA VAL A 5 -16.71 2.99 -4.52
C VAL A 5 -17.18 1.61 -4.07
N PHE A 6 -16.30 0.91 -3.35
CA PHE A 6 -16.59 -0.39 -2.74
C PHE A 6 -16.85 -0.30 -1.23
N SER A 7 -16.55 0.85 -0.62
CA SER A 7 -16.82 1.11 0.79
C SER A 7 -18.33 1.20 1.07
N PRO A 8 -18.83 0.72 2.22
CA PRO A 8 -20.21 0.92 2.60
C PRO A 8 -20.46 2.37 3.00
N ARG A 9 -21.68 2.89 2.74
CA ARG A 9 -22.01 4.31 2.95
C ARG A 9 -21.76 4.82 4.37
N TRP A 10 -21.94 3.98 5.38
CA TRP A 10 -21.70 4.33 6.78
C TRP A 10 -20.20 4.48 7.13
N PHE A 11 -19.31 3.99 6.27
CA PHE A 11 -17.86 4.05 6.44
C PHE A 11 -17.19 5.14 5.59
N TYR A 12 -17.96 5.90 4.81
CA TYR A 12 -17.42 7.02 4.02
C TYR A 12 -16.79 8.07 4.93
N GLY A 13 -15.53 8.42 4.63
CA GLY A 13 -14.74 9.38 5.41
C GLY A 13 -13.99 8.74 6.57
N TYR A 14 -14.47 7.63 7.14
CA TYR A 14 -13.71 6.88 8.14
C TYR A 14 -12.53 6.14 7.50
N ASP A 15 -12.70 5.63 6.29
CA ASP A 15 -11.61 5.07 5.48
C ASP A 15 -10.42 6.04 5.35
N ILE A 16 -10.69 7.33 5.11
CA ILE A 16 -9.65 8.38 5.03
C ILE A 16 -8.79 8.43 6.31
N ILE A 17 -9.40 8.22 7.48
CA ILE A 17 -8.68 8.20 8.76
C ILE A 17 -7.73 6.99 8.82
N PHE A 18 -8.20 5.82 8.38
CA PHE A 18 -7.39 4.60 8.33
C PHE A 18 -6.19 4.77 7.38
N GLU A 19 -6.44 5.35 6.21
CA GLU A 19 -5.40 5.65 5.23
C GLU A 19 -4.42 6.71 5.74
N ALA A 20 -4.89 7.73 6.45
CA ALA A 20 -4.02 8.75 7.04
C ALA A 20 -3.09 8.14 8.11
N LEU A 21 -3.61 7.24 8.94
CA LEU A 21 -2.78 6.48 9.89
C LEU A 21 -1.75 5.61 9.16
N ALA A 22 -2.14 4.93 8.08
CA ALA A 22 -1.22 4.16 7.26
C ALA A 22 -0.13 5.04 6.61
N VAL A 23 -0.46 6.26 6.14
CA VAL A 23 0.52 7.25 5.65
C VAL A 23 1.53 7.58 6.74
N ILE A 24 1.07 7.94 7.94
CA ILE A 24 1.97 8.30 9.05
C ILE A 24 2.92 7.14 9.35
N VAL A 25 2.39 5.92 9.48
CA VAL A 25 3.17 4.73 9.78
C VAL A 25 4.20 4.44 8.69
N THR A 26 3.79 4.41 7.43
CA THR A 26 4.67 4.11 6.29
C THR A 26 5.73 5.20 6.08
N LEU A 27 5.40 6.46 6.33
CA LEU A 27 6.33 7.58 6.26
C LEU A 27 7.38 7.52 7.38
N ILE A 28 6.97 7.22 8.62
CA ILE A 28 7.91 7.00 9.74
C ILE A 28 8.89 5.88 9.37
N ILE A 29 8.38 4.74 8.91
CA ILE A 29 9.20 3.60 8.50
C ILE A 29 10.17 3.99 7.38
N GLY A 30 9.67 4.65 6.33
CA GLY A 30 10.44 5.08 5.18
C GLY A 30 11.59 6.00 5.56
N LEU A 31 11.29 7.07 6.32
CA LEU A 31 12.27 8.04 6.78
C LEU A 31 13.30 7.43 7.73
N TYR A 32 12.88 6.56 8.66
CA TYR A 32 13.82 5.87 9.55
C TYR A 32 14.75 4.94 8.80
N SER A 33 14.25 4.19 7.81
CA SER A 33 15.08 3.31 7.00
C SER A 33 16.12 4.09 6.19
N LEU A 34 15.73 5.24 5.62
CA LEU A 34 16.67 6.15 4.95
C LEU A 34 17.69 6.76 5.91
N ARG A 35 17.30 7.04 7.16
CA ARG A 35 18.23 7.49 8.21
C ARG A 35 19.25 6.40 8.53
N ILE A 36 18.81 5.15 8.72
CA ILE A 36 19.71 3.99 8.93
C ILE A 36 20.67 3.83 7.76
N TYR A 37 20.19 3.95 6.51
CA TYR A 37 21.03 3.91 5.32
C TYR A 37 22.17 4.95 5.35
N ARG A 38 21.90 6.18 5.82
CA ARG A 38 22.96 7.20 5.92
C ARG A 38 24.09 6.79 6.87
N PHE A 39 23.77 6.03 7.92
CA PHE A 39 24.74 5.53 8.90
C PHE A 39 25.44 4.24 8.46
N SER A 40 24.68 3.22 8.01
CA SER A 40 25.24 1.92 7.64
C SER A 40 25.82 1.87 6.22
N ARG A 41 25.41 2.79 5.34
CA ARG A 41 25.71 2.80 3.90
C ARG A 41 25.24 1.56 3.13
N GLU A 42 24.46 0.68 3.75
CA GLU A 42 23.93 -0.51 3.08
C GLU A 42 22.72 -0.17 2.20
N ARG A 43 22.84 -0.42 0.89
CA ARG A 43 21.81 -0.09 -0.11
C ARG A 43 20.45 -0.72 0.16
N THR A 44 20.42 -1.86 0.85
CA THR A 44 19.20 -2.56 1.26
C THR A 44 18.24 -1.65 2.03
N TYR A 45 18.74 -0.87 3.00
CA TYR A 45 17.91 0.07 3.77
C TYR A 45 17.42 1.24 2.91
N LYS A 46 18.23 1.69 1.93
CA LYS A 46 17.79 2.72 0.99
C LYS A 46 16.57 2.27 0.21
N TYR A 47 16.65 1.10 -0.42
CA TYR A 47 15.53 0.57 -1.21
C TYR A 47 14.32 0.25 -0.33
N PHE A 48 14.53 -0.27 0.88
CA PHE A 48 13.43 -0.54 1.82
C PHE A 48 12.70 0.76 2.18
N GLY A 49 13.45 1.82 2.51
CA GLY A 49 12.89 3.13 2.77
C GLY A 49 12.10 3.70 1.59
N LEU A 50 12.64 3.59 0.37
CA LEU A 50 11.95 4.04 -0.85
C LEU A 50 10.66 3.27 -1.12
N SER A 51 10.62 1.95 -0.87
CA SER A 51 9.39 1.16 -0.97
C SER A 51 8.31 1.67 -0.01
N PHE A 52 8.66 1.94 1.25
CA PHE A 52 7.69 2.44 2.23
C PHE A 52 7.25 3.89 1.94
N LEU A 53 8.13 4.74 1.41
CA LEU A 53 7.71 6.04 0.90
C LEU A 53 6.78 5.92 -0.31
N SER A 54 6.95 4.89 -1.15
CA SER A 54 6.03 4.60 -2.25
C SER A 54 4.65 4.17 -1.75
N PHE A 55 4.57 3.36 -0.67
CA PHE A 55 3.30 3.10 0.03
C PHE A 55 2.65 4.37 0.57
N ALA A 56 3.43 5.24 1.23
CA ALA A 56 2.91 6.50 1.75
C ALA A 56 2.32 7.38 0.63
N ALA A 57 3.04 7.53 -0.48
CA ALA A 57 2.57 8.25 -1.66
C ALA A 57 1.30 7.62 -2.25
N ALA A 58 1.24 6.29 -2.32
CA ALA A 58 0.03 5.57 -2.74
C ALA A 58 -1.16 5.93 -1.86
N PHE A 59 -1.03 5.87 -0.53
CA PHE A 59 -2.14 6.18 0.38
C PHE A 59 -2.57 7.65 0.33
N ILE A 60 -1.63 8.59 0.18
CA ILE A 60 -1.95 10.00 -0.04
C ILE A 60 -2.80 10.17 -1.31
N GLY A 61 -2.43 9.47 -2.40
CA GLY A 61 -3.23 9.44 -3.62
C GLY A 61 -4.65 8.93 -3.38
N LYS A 62 -4.80 7.83 -2.65
CA LYS A 62 -6.12 7.27 -2.30
C LYS A 62 -6.96 8.24 -1.46
N ILE A 63 -6.37 8.88 -0.44
CA ILE A 63 -7.04 9.89 0.39
C ILE A 63 -7.55 11.04 -0.49
N ALA A 64 -6.71 11.56 -1.39
CA ALA A 64 -7.10 12.66 -2.27
C ALA A 64 -8.31 12.28 -3.15
N MET A 65 -8.33 11.05 -3.68
CA MET A 65 -9.44 10.57 -4.51
C MET A 65 -10.71 10.34 -3.69
N ASN A 66 -10.60 9.71 -2.52
CA ASN A 66 -11.72 9.50 -1.61
C ASN A 66 -12.32 10.84 -1.16
N PHE A 67 -11.49 11.84 -0.84
CA PHE A 67 -11.94 13.18 -0.46
C PHE A 67 -12.71 13.88 -1.59
N ALA A 68 -12.19 13.80 -2.82
CA ALA A 68 -12.83 14.35 -4.01
C ALA A 68 -14.17 13.66 -4.32
N LEU A 69 -14.27 12.36 -4.03
CA LEU A 69 -15.47 11.56 -4.25
C LEU A 69 -16.56 11.83 -3.20
N TYR A 70 -16.19 11.92 -1.92
CA TYR A 70 -17.15 12.08 -0.82
C TYR A 70 -17.70 13.50 -0.65
N ASN A 71 -17.04 14.50 -1.23
CA ASN A 71 -17.48 15.90 -1.17
C ASN A 71 -17.95 16.42 -2.55
N PRO A 72 -19.00 15.84 -3.16
CA PRO A 72 -19.47 16.27 -4.47
C PRO A 72 -19.97 17.72 -4.44
N SER A 73 -20.43 18.23 -3.30
CA SER A 73 -20.88 19.62 -3.14
C SER A 73 -19.74 20.64 -3.24
N ALA A 74 -18.52 20.31 -2.80
CA ALA A 74 -17.34 21.18 -2.95
C ALA A 74 -16.88 21.27 -4.42
N VAL A 75 -17.17 20.23 -5.22
CA VAL A 75 -16.92 20.20 -6.65
C VAL A 75 -18.08 20.87 -7.41
N LYS A 76 -19.33 20.66 -6.98
CA LYS A 76 -20.54 21.19 -7.63
C LYS A 76 -20.76 22.68 -7.36
N SER A 77 -20.41 23.23 -6.20
CA SER A 77 -20.61 24.66 -5.91
C SER A 77 -19.72 25.57 -6.76
N THR A 78 -18.53 25.11 -7.13
CA THR A 78 -17.62 25.81 -8.06
C THR A 78 -18.08 25.72 -9.52
N LEU A 79 -18.90 24.71 -9.85
CA LEU A 79 -19.32 24.39 -11.23
C LEU A 79 -20.76 24.79 -11.55
N GLN A 80 -21.63 25.01 -10.57
CA GLN A 80 -23.00 25.48 -10.79
C GLN A 80 -23.10 26.95 -11.24
N GLN A 81 -22.01 27.71 -11.16
CA GLN A 81 -21.91 29.02 -11.83
C GLN A 81 -21.60 28.91 -13.33
N ALA A 82 -21.29 27.71 -13.85
CA ALA A 82 -21.02 27.48 -15.27
C ALA A 82 -22.18 26.74 -15.95
N GLN A 83 -22.56 27.22 -17.14
CA GLN A 83 -23.69 26.75 -17.96
C GLN A 83 -23.78 25.21 -18.09
N PRO A 84 -25.00 24.63 -18.23
CA PRO A 84 -25.25 23.18 -18.22
C PRO A 84 -24.48 22.37 -19.29
N ALA A 85 -24.13 22.96 -20.43
CA ALA A 85 -23.29 22.33 -21.46
C ALA A 85 -21.81 22.23 -21.06
N VAL A 86 -21.32 23.17 -20.25
CA VAL A 86 -19.98 23.18 -19.67
C VAL A 86 -19.90 22.17 -18.52
N THR A 87 -20.98 22.03 -17.74
CA THR A 87 -21.06 21.09 -16.61
C THR A 87 -20.91 19.64 -17.04
N GLN A 88 -21.46 19.21 -18.18
CA GLN A 88 -21.32 17.83 -18.67
C GLN A 88 -19.87 17.49 -19.09
N LYS A 89 -19.20 18.37 -19.84
CA LYS A 89 -17.78 18.17 -20.21
C LYS A 89 -16.85 18.17 -18.99
N LEU A 90 -17.17 18.96 -17.97
CA LEU A 90 -16.42 18.97 -16.71
C LEU A 90 -16.64 17.72 -15.86
N LEU A 91 -17.84 17.14 -15.87
CA LEU A 91 -18.12 15.86 -15.21
C LEU A 91 -17.32 14.72 -15.82
N GLU A 92 -17.24 14.62 -17.15
CA GLU A 92 -16.40 13.62 -17.83
C GLU A 92 -14.91 13.78 -17.50
N LYS A 93 -14.41 15.03 -17.50
CA LYS A 93 -13.02 15.32 -17.14
C LYS A 93 -12.70 14.99 -15.68
N SER A 94 -13.65 15.20 -14.76
CA SER A 94 -13.48 14.86 -13.35
C SER A 94 -13.35 13.34 -13.12
N ASN A 95 -14.07 12.53 -13.90
CA ASN A 95 -13.95 11.06 -13.84
C ASN A 95 -12.56 10.57 -14.28
N LEU A 96 -11.98 11.19 -15.32
CA LEU A 96 -10.62 10.85 -15.77
C LEU A 96 -9.56 11.15 -14.70
N VAL A 97 -9.69 12.28 -14.00
CA VAL A 97 -8.75 12.64 -12.91
C VAL A 97 -8.89 11.68 -11.72
N LEU A 98 -10.13 11.38 -11.31
CA LEU A 98 -10.39 10.41 -10.24
C LEU A 98 -9.83 9.03 -10.58
N GLN A 99 -10.06 8.58 -11.81
CA GLN A 99 -9.53 7.31 -12.30
C GLN A 99 -8.00 7.31 -12.30
N ALA A 100 -7.36 8.31 -12.90
CA ALA A 100 -5.91 8.41 -12.96
C ALA A 100 -5.28 8.42 -11.55
N GLY A 101 -5.95 9.03 -10.57
CA GLY A 101 -5.50 9.01 -9.17
C GLY A 101 -5.60 7.63 -8.52
N TYR A 102 -6.67 6.88 -8.75
CA TYR A 102 -6.76 5.48 -8.29
C TYR A 102 -5.74 4.58 -9.00
N ASP A 103 -5.48 4.80 -10.28
CA ASP A 103 -4.47 4.07 -11.05
C ASP A 103 -3.06 4.36 -10.50
N ALA A 104 -2.77 5.63 -10.20
CA ALA A 104 -1.51 6.03 -9.56
C ALA A 104 -1.34 5.40 -8.17
N HIS A 105 -2.40 5.34 -7.36
CA HIS A 105 -2.39 4.64 -6.08
C HIS A 105 -2.00 3.16 -6.25
N ARG A 106 -2.68 2.44 -7.16
CA ARG A 106 -2.44 1.01 -7.42
C ARG A 106 -1.02 0.76 -7.91
N PHE A 107 -0.56 1.57 -8.87
CA PHE A 107 0.79 1.48 -9.42
C PHE A 107 1.85 1.67 -8.33
N LEU A 108 1.74 2.73 -7.51
CA LEU A 108 2.68 3.02 -6.43
C LEU A 108 2.67 1.95 -5.34
N PHE A 109 1.49 1.40 -5.01
CA PHE A 109 1.37 0.32 -4.03
C PHE A 109 2.05 -0.96 -4.51
N LEU A 110 1.86 -1.35 -5.78
CA LEU A 110 2.53 -2.52 -6.33
C LEU A 110 4.04 -2.30 -6.52
N LEU A 111 4.44 -1.07 -6.88
CA LEU A 111 5.85 -0.70 -6.96
C LEU A 111 6.55 -0.83 -5.60
N ALA A 112 5.87 -0.45 -4.52
CA ALA A 112 6.35 -0.65 -3.16
C ALA A 112 6.57 -2.14 -2.84
N LEU A 113 5.59 -3.00 -3.18
CA LEU A 113 5.71 -4.45 -3.02
C LEU A 113 6.84 -5.04 -3.86
N LEU A 114 7.05 -4.55 -5.09
CA LEU A 114 8.16 -4.99 -5.94
C LEU A 114 9.50 -4.65 -5.31
N GLY A 115 9.66 -3.43 -4.81
CA GLY A 115 10.89 -3.02 -4.13
C GLY A 115 11.18 -3.88 -2.91
N ILE A 116 10.15 -4.21 -2.12
CA ILE A 116 10.27 -5.15 -0.99
C ILE A 116 10.66 -6.55 -1.47
N TYR A 117 9.99 -7.08 -2.48
CA TYR A 117 10.29 -8.40 -3.04
C TYR A 117 11.74 -8.48 -3.53
N TRP A 118 12.24 -7.46 -4.22
CA TRP A 118 13.62 -7.38 -4.68
C TRP A 118 14.60 -7.50 -3.50
N ILE A 119 14.36 -6.73 -2.43
CA ILE A 119 15.21 -6.73 -1.23
C ILE A 119 15.23 -8.11 -0.56
N VAL A 120 14.07 -8.75 -0.46
CA VAL A 120 13.88 -9.98 0.32
C VAL A 120 14.35 -11.21 -0.45
N SER A 121 14.08 -11.27 -1.75
CA SER A 121 14.40 -12.44 -2.57
C SER A 121 15.90 -12.67 -2.69
N LYS A 122 16.71 -11.59 -2.76
CA LYS A 122 18.17 -11.61 -3.00
C LYS A 122 18.62 -12.46 -4.20
N SER A 123 17.71 -13.13 -4.89
CA SER A 123 17.98 -14.03 -6.01
C SER A 123 18.17 -13.20 -7.27
N ASP A 124 19.20 -13.55 -8.04
CA ASP A 124 19.47 -12.97 -9.36
C ASP A 124 18.57 -13.55 -10.46
N ASP A 125 17.49 -14.21 -10.07
CA ASP A 125 16.49 -14.73 -10.99
C ASP A 125 15.72 -13.56 -11.62
N LEU A 126 16.26 -13.10 -12.76
CA LEU A 126 15.75 -12.00 -13.56
C LEU A 126 14.32 -12.27 -14.07
N GLU A 127 13.96 -13.54 -14.27
CA GLU A 127 12.66 -13.93 -14.82
C GLU A 127 11.52 -13.52 -13.89
N HIS A 128 11.68 -13.76 -12.57
CA HIS A 128 10.70 -13.35 -11.57
C HIS A 128 10.54 -11.82 -11.52
N ARG A 129 11.63 -11.07 -11.71
CA ARG A 129 11.60 -9.60 -11.69
C ARG A 129 10.79 -9.07 -12.88
N TRP A 130 11.05 -9.58 -14.08
CA TRP A 130 10.30 -9.19 -15.27
C TRP A 130 8.84 -9.62 -15.22
N PHE A 131 8.56 -10.79 -14.64
CA PHE A 131 7.20 -11.25 -14.40
C PHE A 131 6.42 -10.27 -13.51
N PHE A 132 7.02 -9.76 -12.42
CA PHE A 132 6.34 -8.77 -11.59
C PHE A 132 6.19 -7.41 -12.27
N VAL A 133 7.18 -6.96 -13.04
CA VAL A 133 7.05 -5.73 -13.84
C VAL A 133 5.89 -5.86 -14.83
N TYR A 134 5.77 -7.01 -15.48
CA TYR A 134 4.65 -7.34 -16.36
C TYR A 134 3.32 -7.33 -15.59
N LEU A 135 3.25 -7.95 -14.41
CA LEU A 135 2.04 -7.94 -13.59
C LEU A 135 1.64 -6.52 -13.15
N ILE A 136 2.60 -5.65 -12.84
CA ILE A 136 2.33 -4.25 -12.49
C ILE A 136 1.76 -3.51 -13.69
N ALA A 137 2.37 -3.68 -14.88
CA ALA A 137 1.87 -3.07 -16.09
C ALA A 137 0.45 -3.56 -16.41
N LEU A 138 0.21 -4.87 -16.30
CA LEU A 138 -1.11 -5.46 -16.51
C LEU A 138 -2.13 -4.94 -15.49
N ALA A 139 -1.80 -4.95 -14.19
CA ALA A 139 -2.69 -4.43 -13.15
C ALA A 139 -2.98 -2.93 -13.31
N SER A 140 -2.04 -2.16 -13.84
CA SER A 140 -2.21 -0.72 -14.10
C SER A 140 -3.02 -0.44 -15.36
N LEU A 141 -2.83 -1.24 -16.42
CA LEU A 141 -3.55 -1.08 -17.70
C LEU A 141 -5.00 -1.59 -17.62
N PHE A 142 -5.23 -2.72 -16.95
CA PHE A 142 -6.56 -3.30 -16.76
C PHE A 142 -7.30 -2.75 -15.53
N SER A 143 -6.66 -1.80 -14.83
CA SER A 143 -7.18 -1.05 -13.69
C SER A 143 -8.57 -0.45 -13.95
N PHE A 144 -8.85 -0.05 -15.19
CA PHE A 144 -10.10 0.57 -15.61
C PHE A 144 -11.34 -0.28 -15.28
N ASN A 145 -11.24 -1.61 -15.35
CA ASN A 145 -12.38 -2.50 -15.24
C ASN A 145 -12.34 -3.46 -14.04
N ALA A 146 -11.23 -3.58 -13.32
CA ALA A 146 -11.13 -4.61 -12.29
C ALA A 146 -10.27 -4.21 -11.09
N TYR A 147 -10.93 -3.60 -10.11
CA TYR A 147 -10.49 -3.52 -8.71
C TYR A 147 -9.88 -4.85 -8.21
N PHE A 148 -10.47 -5.98 -8.61
CA PHE A 148 -10.01 -7.33 -8.25
C PHE A 148 -8.63 -7.68 -8.80
N ILE A 149 -8.27 -7.24 -10.02
CA ILE A 149 -6.97 -7.58 -10.62
C ILE A 149 -5.83 -7.01 -9.79
N PHE A 150 -5.98 -5.79 -9.27
CA PHE A 150 -5.02 -5.17 -8.37
C PHE A 150 -4.81 -6.02 -7.11
N HIS A 151 -5.90 -6.39 -6.42
CA HIS A 151 -5.79 -7.16 -5.18
C HIS A 151 -5.28 -8.60 -5.40
N ILE A 152 -5.65 -9.26 -6.50
CA ILE A 152 -5.08 -10.55 -6.91
C ILE A 152 -3.56 -10.41 -7.12
N THR A 153 -3.14 -9.39 -7.86
CA THR A 153 -1.71 -9.14 -8.13
C THR A 153 -0.93 -8.89 -6.84
N ALA A 154 -1.44 -8.02 -5.96
CA ALA A 154 -0.83 -7.75 -4.66
C ALA A 154 -0.77 -9.00 -3.78
N THR A 155 -1.82 -9.83 -3.78
CA THR A 155 -1.87 -11.11 -3.06
C THR A 155 -0.79 -12.08 -3.55
N ILE A 156 -0.63 -12.22 -4.87
CA ILE A 156 0.41 -13.05 -5.46
C ILE A 156 1.80 -12.53 -5.05
N MET A 157 2.08 -11.23 -5.18
CA MET A 157 3.36 -10.64 -4.77
C MET A 157 3.66 -10.88 -3.29
N LEU A 158 2.67 -10.68 -2.43
CA LEU A 158 2.78 -10.91 -0.99
C LEU A 158 3.03 -12.39 -0.66
N LEU A 159 2.43 -13.33 -1.39
CA LEU A 159 2.70 -14.76 -1.23
C LEU A 159 4.18 -15.09 -1.51
N PHE A 160 4.76 -14.51 -2.57
CA PHE A 160 6.19 -14.68 -2.86
C PHE A 160 7.07 -14.07 -1.77
N ILE A 161 6.76 -12.85 -1.30
CA ILE A 161 7.47 -12.22 -0.18
C ILE A 161 7.41 -13.11 1.07
N LEU A 162 6.22 -13.65 1.39
CA LEU A 162 6.02 -14.55 2.54
C LEU A 162 6.79 -15.85 2.41
N LYS A 163 6.85 -16.46 1.23
CA LYS A 163 7.64 -17.67 0.97
C LYS A 163 9.11 -17.45 1.33
N HIS A 164 9.68 -16.31 0.95
CA HIS A 164 11.07 -15.98 1.29
C HIS A 164 11.26 -15.74 2.80
N PHE A 165 10.35 -15.01 3.45
CA PHE A 165 10.42 -14.80 4.90
C PHE A 165 10.23 -16.10 5.69
N HIS A 166 9.33 -16.98 5.28
CA HIS A 166 9.11 -18.28 5.91
C HIS A 166 10.40 -19.11 5.90
N ALA A 167 11.08 -19.18 4.76
CA ALA A 167 12.37 -19.87 4.66
C ALA A 167 13.43 -19.28 5.61
N PHE A 168 13.41 -17.96 5.84
CA PHE A 168 14.36 -17.30 6.73
C PHE A 168 14.01 -17.47 8.22
N CYS A 169 12.73 -17.36 8.59
CA CYS A 169 12.24 -17.47 9.97
C CYS A 169 12.40 -18.87 10.55
N PHE A 170 12.10 -19.92 9.78
CA PHE A 170 12.02 -21.28 10.31
C PHE A 170 13.30 -22.11 10.10
N LYS A 171 14.17 -21.73 9.16
CA LYS A 171 15.44 -22.45 8.90
C LYS A 171 16.64 -21.86 9.63
N ARG A 172 16.54 -20.65 10.17
CA ARG A 172 17.62 -19.94 10.87
C ARG A 172 17.07 -19.42 12.19
N LYS A 173 17.89 -19.34 13.24
CA LYS A 173 17.52 -18.71 14.53
C LYS A 173 17.31 -17.20 14.33
N ALA A 174 16.21 -16.83 13.68
CA ALA A 174 15.95 -15.48 13.23
C ALA A 174 15.61 -14.58 14.44
N PRO A 175 16.03 -13.30 14.40
CA PRO A 175 15.67 -12.36 15.46
C PRO A 175 14.16 -12.09 15.43
N MET A 176 13.58 -11.73 16.59
CA MET A 176 12.16 -11.39 16.76
C MET A 176 11.64 -10.37 15.73
N THR A 177 12.47 -9.41 15.31
CA THR A 177 12.14 -8.43 14.26
C THR A 177 11.76 -9.09 12.93
N THR A 178 12.38 -10.22 12.59
CA THR A 178 12.06 -10.98 11.37
C THR A 178 10.68 -11.63 11.49
N HIS A 179 10.35 -12.19 12.66
CA HIS A 179 9.03 -12.76 12.90
C HIS A 179 7.93 -11.68 12.86
N LEU A 180 8.20 -10.49 13.39
CA LEU A 180 7.28 -9.36 13.29
C LEU A 180 7.07 -8.90 11.84
N ASN A 181 8.15 -8.82 11.04
CA ASN A 181 8.02 -8.52 9.61
C ASN A 181 7.21 -9.60 8.86
N PHE A 182 7.44 -10.88 9.17
CA PHE A 182 6.65 -11.98 8.59
C PHE A 182 5.17 -11.90 8.97
N LEU A 183 4.86 -11.59 10.24
CA LEU A 183 3.50 -11.38 10.70
C LEU A 183 2.85 -10.18 10.00
N ALA A 184 3.57 -9.07 9.86
CA ALA A 184 3.08 -7.89 9.17
C ALA A 184 2.76 -8.16 7.70
N PHE A 185 3.64 -8.84 6.96
CA PHE A 185 3.35 -9.28 5.59
C PHE A 185 2.20 -10.29 5.52
N SER A 186 2.04 -11.15 6.53
CA SER A 186 0.92 -12.10 6.60
C SER A 186 -0.42 -11.38 6.76
N LEU A 187 -0.46 -10.33 7.58
CA LEU A 187 -1.64 -9.47 7.74
C LEU A 187 -1.94 -8.70 6.46
N LEU A 188 -0.93 -8.13 5.80
CA LEU A 188 -1.13 -7.48 4.50
C LEU A 188 -1.65 -8.46 3.45
N PHE A 189 -1.09 -9.68 3.39
CA PHE A 189 -1.55 -10.74 2.49
C PHE A 189 -3.02 -11.09 2.74
N LEU A 190 -3.38 -11.31 4.01
CA LEU A 190 -4.75 -11.60 4.41
C LEU A 190 -5.69 -10.45 4.02
N SER A 191 -5.30 -9.21 4.26
CA SER A 191 -6.07 -8.03 3.86
C SER A 191 -6.32 -7.98 2.35
N GLN A 192 -5.29 -8.17 1.52
CA GLN A 192 -5.47 -8.18 0.05
C GLN A 192 -6.36 -9.34 -0.41
N LEU A 193 -6.24 -10.51 0.23
CA LEU A 193 -7.11 -11.65 -0.03
C LEU A 193 -8.56 -11.35 0.33
N VAL A 194 -8.81 -10.69 1.47
CA VAL A 194 -10.16 -10.26 1.89
C VAL A 194 -10.72 -9.20 0.94
N PHE A 195 -9.91 -8.25 0.45
CA PHE A 195 -10.35 -7.25 -0.53
C PHE A 195 -10.87 -7.86 -1.84
N ILE A 196 -10.37 -9.04 -2.25
CA ILE A 196 -10.88 -9.75 -3.43
C ILE A 196 -12.36 -10.11 -3.27
N PHE A 197 -12.83 -10.36 -2.04
CA PHE A 197 -14.20 -10.80 -1.76
C PHE A 197 -15.19 -9.67 -1.48
N VAL A 198 -14.79 -8.40 -1.65
CA VAL A 198 -15.66 -7.25 -1.36
C VAL A 198 -16.93 -7.21 -2.20
N PHE A 199 -16.94 -7.82 -3.39
CA PHE A 199 -18.15 -7.95 -4.22
C PHE A 199 -19.29 -8.73 -3.55
N LEU A 200 -18.98 -9.60 -2.58
CA LEU A 200 -20.00 -10.37 -1.86
C LEU A 200 -20.75 -9.50 -0.86
N ASN A 201 -20.04 -8.59 -0.18
CA ASN A 201 -20.61 -7.69 0.82
C ASN A 201 -19.65 -6.52 1.08
N ASN A 202 -20.15 -5.28 0.95
CA ASN A 202 -19.34 -4.08 1.17
C ASN A 202 -18.77 -3.97 2.59
N ALA A 203 -19.37 -4.62 3.61
CA ALA A 203 -18.81 -4.66 4.96
C ALA A 203 -17.43 -5.37 5.02
N ILE A 204 -17.15 -6.27 4.08
CA ILE A 204 -15.85 -6.96 3.95
C ILE A 204 -14.72 -5.95 3.68
N TYR A 205 -15.02 -4.83 3.02
CA TYR A 205 -14.05 -3.74 2.79
C TYR A 205 -13.47 -3.22 4.11
N VAL A 206 -14.33 -3.02 5.11
CA VAL A 206 -13.92 -2.49 6.42
C VAL A 206 -13.02 -3.47 7.15
N VAL A 207 -13.35 -4.77 7.09
CA VAL A 207 -12.50 -5.83 7.66
C VAL A 207 -11.13 -5.83 7.00
N ALA A 208 -11.08 -5.74 5.68
CA ALA A 208 -9.83 -5.69 4.93
C ALA A 208 -8.98 -4.45 5.30
N GLU A 209 -9.58 -3.26 5.44
CA GLU A 209 -8.89 -2.03 5.88
C GLU A 209 -8.33 -2.15 7.31
N VAL A 210 -9.12 -2.70 8.25
CA VAL A 210 -8.66 -2.92 9.63
C VAL A 210 -7.46 -3.87 9.65
N VAL A 211 -7.55 -5.00 8.94
CA VAL A 211 -6.46 -5.98 8.86
C VAL A 211 -5.21 -5.36 8.19
N GLN A 212 -5.39 -4.52 7.17
CA GLN A 212 -4.32 -3.81 6.49
C GLN A 212 -3.57 -2.88 7.45
N LEU A 213 -4.32 -2.06 8.19
CA LEU A 213 -3.76 -1.10 9.14
C LEU A 213 -3.01 -1.82 10.27
N LEU A 214 -3.56 -2.92 10.78
CA LEU A 214 -2.87 -3.78 11.75
C LEU A 214 -1.53 -4.29 11.19
N GLY A 215 -1.50 -4.70 9.92
CA GLY A 215 -0.25 -5.08 9.24
C GLY A 215 0.81 -3.98 9.27
N PHE A 216 0.43 -2.74 8.94
CA PHE A 216 1.35 -1.59 9.01
C PHE A 216 1.78 -1.26 10.44
N ILE A 217 0.88 -1.33 11.42
CA ILE A 217 1.22 -1.12 12.84
C ILE A 217 2.26 -2.16 13.29
N VAL A 218 2.10 -3.44 12.91
CA VAL A 218 3.09 -4.48 13.23
C VAL A 218 4.44 -4.19 12.57
N PHE A 219 4.48 -3.65 11.34
CA PHE A 219 5.72 -3.17 10.74
C PHE A 219 6.38 -2.06 11.54
N LEU A 220 5.60 -1.09 12.03
CA LEU A 220 6.13 -0.01 12.86
C LEU A 220 6.76 -0.57 14.14
N VAL A 221 6.06 -1.46 14.84
CA VAL A 221 6.58 -2.12 16.04
C VAL A 221 7.87 -2.88 15.74
N SER A 222 7.94 -3.57 14.59
CA SER A 222 9.16 -4.26 14.16
C SER A 222 10.37 -3.32 14.07
N ILE A 223 10.22 -2.17 13.40
CA ILE A 223 11.30 -1.19 13.27
C ILE A 223 11.64 -0.53 14.61
N LEU A 224 10.65 -0.14 15.40
CA LEU A 224 10.90 0.45 16.72
C LEU A 224 11.66 -0.55 17.62
N SER A 225 11.29 -1.83 17.60
CA SER A 225 11.98 -2.86 18.36
C SER A 225 13.45 -3.05 17.93
N LEU A 226 13.76 -2.84 16.64
CA LEU A 226 15.13 -2.84 16.13
C LEU A 226 15.93 -1.65 16.67
N VAL A 227 15.33 -0.45 16.68
CA VAL A 227 15.96 0.79 17.14
C VAL A 227 16.27 0.72 18.64
N PHE A 228 15.28 0.34 19.47
CA PHE A 228 15.46 0.26 20.92
C PHE A 228 16.50 -0.79 21.36
N ARG A 229 16.70 -1.86 20.58
CA ARG A 229 17.72 -2.88 20.86
C ARG A 229 19.14 -2.40 20.56
N HIS A 230 19.35 -1.58 19.53
CA HIS A 230 20.68 -1.08 19.18
C HIS A 230 21.11 0.08 20.10
N GLY A 231 20.19 0.97 20.50
CA GLY A 231 20.52 2.07 21.42
C GLY A 231 20.99 1.62 22.81
N LYS A 232 20.64 0.40 23.25
CA LYS A 232 21.10 -0.15 24.53
C LYS A 232 22.51 -0.75 24.51
N LYS A 233 23.05 -1.08 23.33
CA LYS A 233 24.40 -1.67 23.23
C LYS A 233 25.50 -0.61 23.23
N THR A 234 25.23 0.58 22.70
CA THR A 234 26.23 1.66 22.57
C THR A 234 26.56 2.37 23.89
N HIS A 235 25.89 2.04 24.99
CA HIS A 235 26.08 2.67 26.31
C HIS A 235 26.77 1.75 27.34
N LYS A 236 27.24 0.57 26.91
CA LYS A 236 27.89 -0.44 27.77
C LYS A 236 29.36 -0.70 27.42
N ASP A 237 29.89 0.02 26.44
CA ASP A 237 31.31 0.03 26.07
C ASP A 237 31.89 1.42 26.39
#